data_AF-A0A1S4B5X0-F1
#
_entry.id   AF-A0A1S4B5X0-F1
#
_cell.length_a   1.000
_cell.length_b   1.000
_cell.length_c   1.000
_cell.angle_alpha   90.00
_cell.angle_beta   90.00
_cell.angle_gamma   90.00
#
_symmetry.space_group_name_H-M   'P 1'
#
loop_
_entity.id
_entity.type
_entity.pdbx_description
1 polymer ?
#
loop_
_entity_poly.entity_id
_entity_poly.type
_entity_poly.pdbx_seq_one_letter_code
_entity_poly.pdbx_strand_id
1 'polypeptide(L)'
;MAEDSELLDIICDGPYVPTKKVGEPTIMVPKTRKEYNDADRKAVEKNFRAKKILVCGIGHDKYNRISACQSAKEKWEALQTAHEGTTQVKQSKIDMLTTEYELFKMKDNESIQDMHTRFTSIINELHSLGEIIHRNKLVRKVLRVLPSP
;
A
#
# COMPACT_ATOMS: atom_id res chain seq x y z
N MET A 1 -2.30 1.11 -26.15
CA MET A 1 -3.59 1.32 -25.46
C MET A 1 -4.07 0.03 -24.79
N ALA A 2 -4.51 -1.01 -25.52
CA ALA A 2 -4.95 -2.27 -24.90
C ALA A 2 -3.80 -3.09 -24.26
N GLU A 3 -2.66 -3.20 -24.95
CA GLU A 3 -1.50 -3.94 -24.42
C GLU A 3 -0.89 -3.29 -23.17
N ASP A 4 -0.92 -1.96 -23.07
CA ASP A 4 -0.39 -1.24 -21.91
C ASP A 4 -1.27 -1.44 -20.67
N SER A 5 -2.59 -1.59 -20.88
CA SER A 5 -3.56 -1.93 -19.83
C SER A 5 -3.27 -3.31 -19.24
N GLU A 6 -3.04 -4.33 -20.08
CA GLU A 6 -2.78 -5.69 -19.60
C GLU A 6 -1.47 -5.81 -18.81
N LEU A 7 -0.47 -4.97 -19.12
CA LEU A 7 0.78 -4.93 -18.36
C LEU A 7 0.60 -4.27 -16.99
N LEU A 8 -0.27 -3.25 -16.89
CA LEU A 8 -0.64 -2.64 -15.61
C LEU A 8 -1.37 -3.65 -14.72
N ASP A 9 -2.30 -4.43 -15.29
CA ASP A 9 -3.00 -5.47 -14.53
C ASP A 9 -2.02 -6.51 -13.96
N ILE A 10 -1.01 -6.91 -14.74
CA ILE A 10 0.03 -7.84 -14.25
C ILE A 10 0.89 -7.23 -13.13
N ILE A 11 1.14 -5.92 -13.18
CA ILE A 11 1.89 -5.19 -12.15
C ILE A 11 1.08 -5.09 -10.86
N CYS A 12 -0.23 -4.85 -10.95
CA CYS A 12 -1.10 -4.70 -9.78
C CYS A 12 -1.57 -6.04 -9.20
N ASP A 13 -2.10 -6.92 -10.04
CA ASP A 13 -2.79 -8.14 -9.62
C ASP A 13 -1.86 -9.34 -9.57
N GLY A 14 -0.85 -9.36 -10.43
CA GLY A 14 0.19 -10.37 -10.48
C GLY A 14 0.23 -11.15 -11.79
N PRO A 15 1.28 -11.95 -12.02
CA PRO A 15 1.39 -12.73 -13.23
C PRO A 15 0.38 -13.87 -13.25
N TYR A 16 -0.13 -14.18 -14.43
CA TYR A 16 -0.87 -15.41 -14.66
C TYR A 16 0.04 -16.62 -14.42
N VAL A 17 -0.45 -17.59 -13.62
CA VAL A 17 0.23 -18.87 -13.36
C VAL A 17 -0.49 -19.97 -14.16
N PRO A 18 0.12 -20.52 -15.21
CA PRO A 18 -0.46 -21.64 -15.96
C PRO A 18 -0.72 -22.84 -15.04
N THR A 19 -1.94 -23.37 -15.03
CA THR A 19 -2.34 -24.50 -14.19
C THR A 19 -3.02 -25.61 -15.01
N LYS A 20 -2.97 -26.84 -14.50
CA LYS A 20 -3.63 -28.03 -15.06
C LYS A 20 -4.51 -28.69 -14.00
N LYS A 21 -5.55 -29.38 -14.45
CA LYS A 21 -6.47 -30.17 -13.61
C LYS A 21 -5.90 -31.59 -13.45
N VAL A 22 -5.83 -32.10 -12.22
CA VAL A 22 -5.34 -33.45 -11.90
C VAL A 22 -6.29 -34.14 -10.93
N GLY A 23 -6.64 -35.39 -11.23
CA GLY A 23 -7.37 -36.30 -10.35
C GLY A 23 -8.89 -36.07 -10.21
N GLU A 24 -9.51 -36.94 -9.43
CA GLU A 24 -10.86 -36.79 -8.86
C GLU A 24 -10.75 -36.88 -7.31
N PRO A 25 -11.20 -35.86 -6.55
CA PRO A 25 -11.72 -34.57 -7.01
C PRO A 25 -10.66 -33.72 -7.73
N THR A 26 -11.11 -32.82 -8.60
CA THR A 26 -10.23 -31.99 -9.44
C THR A 26 -9.37 -31.05 -8.60
N ILE A 27 -8.05 -31.26 -8.63
CA ILE A 27 -7.07 -30.36 -8.03
C ILE A 27 -6.39 -29.54 -9.14
N MET A 28 -6.28 -28.22 -8.94
CA MET A 28 -5.53 -27.34 -9.83
C MET A 28 -4.07 -27.28 -9.38
N VAL A 29 -3.15 -27.73 -10.24
CA VAL A 29 -1.70 -27.69 -9.98
C VAL A 29 -0.98 -26.85 -11.03
N PRO A 30 0.08 -26.10 -10.68
CA PRO A 30 0.88 -25.37 -11.65
C PRO A 30 1.46 -26.29 -12.74
N LYS A 31 1.41 -25.84 -13.99
CA LYS A 31 2.09 -26.52 -15.10
C LYS A 31 3.60 -26.32 -14.97
N THR A 32 4.36 -27.33 -15.39
CA THR A 32 5.79 -27.17 -15.65
C THR A 32 6.01 -26.45 -16.98
N ARG A 33 7.18 -25.84 -17.17
CA ARG A 33 7.50 -25.10 -18.41
C ARG A 33 7.41 -25.93 -19.69
N LYS A 34 7.59 -27.25 -19.61
CA LYS A 34 7.46 -28.18 -20.75
C LYS A 34 6.01 -28.41 -21.18
N GLU A 35 5.04 -28.13 -20.29
CA GLU A 35 3.61 -28.34 -20.52
C GLU A 35 2.90 -27.05 -20.98
N TYR A 36 3.65 -25.97 -21.16
CA TYR A 36 3.10 -24.68 -21.56
C TYR A 36 2.66 -24.71 -23.02
N ASN A 37 1.41 -24.32 -23.26
CA ASN A 37 0.95 -24.03 -24.61
C ASN A 37 1.34 -22.59 -25.02
N ASP A 38 0.96 -22.18 -26.23
CA ASP A 38 1.29 -20.87 -26.78
C ASP A 38 0.70 -19.72 -25.95
N ALA A 39 -0.51 -19.91 -25.43
CA ALA A 39 -1.17 -18.93 -24.58
C ALA A 39 -0.46 -18.79 -23.22
N ASP A 40 -0.04 -19.90 -22.61
CA ASP A 40 0.73 -19.93 -21.36
C ASP A 40 2.06 -19.19 -21.53
N ARG A 41 2.76 -19.45 -22.64
CA ARG A 41 4.03 -18.77 -22.97
C ARG A 41 3.82 -17.27 -23.15
N LYS A 42 2.80 -16.87 -23.91
CA LYS A 42 2.46 -15.45 -24.14
C LYS A 42 2.12 -14.74 -22.82
N ALA A 43 1.39 -15.40 -21.92
CA ALA A 43 1.06 -14.83 -20.61
C ALA A 43 2.31 -14.62 -19.72
N VAL A 44 3.22 -15.59 -19.69
CA VAL A 44 4.48 -15.48 -18.93
C VAL A 44 5.39 -14.40 -19.51
N GLU A 45 5.42 -14.24 -20.83
CA GLU A 45 6.20 -13.21 -21.52
C GLU A 45 5.75 -11.79 -21.14
N LYS A 46 4.44 -11.57 -20.94
CA LYS A 46 3.92 -10.28 -20.47
C LYS A 46 4.51 -9.88 -19.10
N ASN A 47 4.62 -10.82 -18.16
CA ASN A 47 5.29 -10.55 -16.88
C ASN A 47 6.77 -10.20 -17.05
N PHE A 48 7.49 -10.84 -17.98
CA PHE A 48 8.87 -10.46 -18.29
C PHE A 48 8.96 -9.03 -18.85
N ARG A 49 8.05 -8.66 -19.77
CA ARG A 49 7.94 -7.31 -20.31
C ARG A 49 7.66 -6.28 -19.21
N ALA A 50 6.70 -6.55 -18.33
CA ALA A 50 6.38 -5.70 -17.18
C ALA A 50 7.59 -5.52 -16.25
N LYS A 51 8.31 -6.61 -15.92
CA LYS A 51 9.55 -6.53 -15.13
C LYS A 51 10.60 -5.66 -15.79
N LYS A 52 10.79 -5.79 -17.11
CA LYS A 52 11.76 -4.99 -17.86
C LYS A 52 11.42 -3.50 -17.80
N ILE A 53 10.14 -3.15 -17.98
CA ILE A 53 9.66 -1.76 -17.88
C ILE A 53 9.96 -1.19 -16.50
N LEU A 54 9.60 -1.92 -15.43
CA LEU A 54 9.89 -1.49 -14.06
C LEU A 54 11.38 -1.29 -13.81
N VAL A 55 12.23 -2.22 -14.26
CA VAL A 55 13.69 -2.13 -14.11
C VAL A 55 14.27 -0.96 -14.91
N CYS A 56 13.80 -0.70 -16.13
CA CYS A 56 14.27 0.43 -16.93
C CYS A 56 13.83 1.79 -16.36
N GLY A 57 12.69 1.84 -15.66
CA GLY A 57 12.18 3.07 -15.04
C GLY A 57 12.85 3.42 -13.70
N ILE A 58 13.60 2.50 -13.09
CA ILE A 58 14.26 2.74 -11.80
C ILE A 58 15.74 3.09 -11.99
N GLY A 59 16.22 4.05 -11.18
CA GLY A 59 17.64 4.34 -11.08
C GLY A 59 18.43 3.15 -10.51
N HIS A 60 19.73 3.11 -10.82
CA HIS A 60 20.64 2.05 -10.37
C HIS A 60 20.69 1.94 -8.84
N ASP A 61 20.43 3.05 -8.13
CA ASP A 61 20.37 3.15 -6.67
C ASP A 61 19.24 2.31 -6.05
N LYS A 62 18.14 2.09 -6.79
CA LYS A 62 16.97 1.34 -6.30
C LYS A 62 16.92 -0.11 -6.78
N TYR A 63 17.79 -0.49 -7.73
CA TYR A 63 17.78 -1.84 -8.29
C TYR A 63 18.01 -2.93 -7.24
N ASN A 64 18.93 -2.69 -6.31
CA ASN A 64 19.25 -3.64 -5.23
C ASN A 64 18.04 -3.98 -4.35
N ARG A 65 17.07 -3.06 -4.23
CA ARG A 65 15.85 -3.29 -3.44
C ARG A 65 14.87 -4.25 -4.10
N ILE A 66 14.91 -4.34 -5.43
CA ILE A 66 13.94 -5.14 -6.20
C ILE A 66 14.58 -6.32 -6.92
N SER A 67 15.92 -6.47 -6.85
CA SER A 67 16.68 -7.47 -7.61
C SER A 67 16.26 -8.91 -7.28
N ALA A 68 15.93 -9.17 -6.02
CA ALA A 68 15.48 -10.48 -5.53
C ALA A 68 14.02 -10.83 -5.88
N CYS A 69 13.21 -9.84 -6.28
CA CYS A 69 11.80 -10.06 -6.62
C CYS A 69 11.64 -10.84 -7.93
N GLN A 70 10.78 -11.85 -7.92
CA GLN A 70 10.56 -12.79 -9.01
C GLN A 70 9.50 -12.32 -10.00
N SER A 71 8.47 -11.59 -9.56
CA SER A 71 7.40 -11.06 -10.41
C SER A 71 7.44 -9.54 -10.60
N ALA A 72 6.72 -9.02 -11.59
CA ALA A 72 6.53 -7.57 -11.74
C ALA A 72 5.80 -6.97 -10.54
N LYS A 73 4.78 -7.66 -10.03
CA LYS A 73 4.03 -7.28 -8.83
C LYS A 73 4.93 -7.15 -7.60
N GLU A 74 5.73 -8.16 -7.29
CA GLU A 74 6.66 -8.09 -6.14
C GLU A 74 7.65 -6.92 -6.27
N LYS A 75 8.14 -6.65 -7.48
CA LYS A 75 9.00 -5.48 -7.73
C LYS A 75 8.24 -4.18 -7.45
N TRP A 76 7.00 -4.08 -7.91
CA TRP A 76 6.15 -2.91 -7.69
C TRP A 76 5.80 -2.71 -6.22
N GLU A 77 5.36 -3.75 -5.51
CA GLU A 77 5.08 -3.73 -4.07
C GLU A 77 6.33 -3.33 -3.26
N ALA A 78 7.51 -3.83 -3.64
CA ALA A 78 8.77 -3.43 -3.02
C ALA A 78 9.10 -1.95 -3.27
N LEU A 79 8.80 -1.42 -4.47
CA LEU A 79 8.97 0.01 -4.76
C LEU A 79 7.99 0.86 -3.95
N GLN A 80 6.71 0.48 -3.89
CA GLN A 80 5.71 1.15 -3.07
C GLN A 80 6.14 1.13 -1.61
N THR A 81 6.54 -0.02 -1.08
CA THR A 81 7.03 -0.17 0.29
C THR A 81 8.26 0.71 0.57
N ALA A 82 9.18 0.80 -0.39
CA ALA A 82 10.40 1.59 -0.25
C ALA A 82 10.16 3.11 -0.27
N HIS A 83 9.04 3.56 -0.84
CA HIS A 83 8.70 4.97 -1.01
C HIS A 83 7.63 5.46 -0.02
N GLU A 84 6.61 4.65 0.23
CA GLU A 84 5.45 4.97 1.07
C GLU A 84 5.52 4.28 2.44
N GLY A 85 6.48 3.36 2.64
CA GLY A 85 6.51 2.46 3.79
C GLY A 85 5.64 1.23 3.58
N THR A 86 5.74 0.24 4.47
CA THR A 86 4.82 -0.92 4.44
C THR A 86 3.43 -0.48 4.91
N THR A 87 2.37 -1.18 4.47
CA THR A 87 1.01 -1.04 5.03
C THR A 87 1.02 -1.15 6.55
N GLN A 88 1.90 -1.99 7.10
CA GLN A 88 2.05 -2.20 8.54
C GLN A 88 2.63 -0.97 9.26
N VAL A 89 3.64 -0.31 8.69
CA VAL A 89 4.19 0.95 9.22
C VAL A 89 3.14 2.06 9.13
N LYS A 90 2.41 2.12 8.00
CA LYS A 90 1.29 3.06 7.83
C LYS A 90 0.22 2.85 8.90
N GLN A 91 -0.22 1.61 9.12
CA GLN A 91 -1.21 1.27 10.13
C GLN A 91 -0.70 1.58 11.54
N SER A 92 0.55 1.23 11.85
CA SER A 92 1.16 1.55 13.14
C SER A 92 1.17 3.06 13.44
N LYS A 93 1.43 3.89 12.41
CA LYS A 93 1.35 5.35 12.54
C LYS A 93 -0.11 5.82 12.74
N ILE A 94 -1.07 5.24 12.04
CA ILE A 94 -2.51 5.51 12.24
C ILE A 94 -2.92 5.17 13.68
N ASP A 95 -2.52 4.02 14.20
CA ASP A 95 -2.88 3.57 15.55
C ASP A 95 -2.28 4.50 16.62
N MET A 96 -1.02 4.92 16.43
CA MET A 96 -0.35 5.89 17.30
C MET A 96 -1.07 7.24 17.31
N LEU A 97 -1.38 7.80 16.14
CA LEU A 97 -2.07 9.08 16.02
C LEU A 97 -3.52 9.01 16.52
N THR A 98 -4.20 7.88 16.29
CA THR A 98 -5.53 7.62 16.85
C THR A 98 -5.49 7.62 18.37
N THR A 99 -4.50 6.96 18.96
CA THR A 99 -4.30 6.94 20.42
C THR A 99 -4.00 8.35 20.94
N GLU A 100 -3.13 9.10 20.26
CA GLU A 100 -2.82 10.49 20.63
C GLU A 100 -4.06 11.38 20.55
N TYR A 101 -4.88 11.23 19.50
CA TYR A 101 -6.16 11.90 19.36
C TYR A 101 -7.12 11.53 20.50
N GLU A 102 -7.27 10.26 20.83
CA GLU A 102 -8.18 9.79 21.89
C GLU A 102 -7.77 10.28 23.27
N LEU A 103 -6.46 10.30 23.56
CA LEU A 103 -5.89 10.78 24.81
C LEU A 103 -5.63 12.30 24.82
N PHE A 104 -5.89 12.99 23.70
CA PHE A 104 -5.64 14.41 23.57
C PHE A 104 -6.36 15.19 24.66
N LYS A 105 -5.62 16.06 25.33
CA LYS A 105 -6.10 16.98 26.37
C LYS A 105 -5.31 18.28 26.31
N MET A 106 -5.93 19.37 26.77
CA MET A 106 -5.21 20.61 26.96
C MET A 106 -4.18 20.45 28.10
N LYS A 107 -3.00 21.05 27.96
CA LYS A 107 -1.96 21.10 29.00
C LYS A 107 -2.12 22.34 29.88
N ASP A 108 -1.67 22.25 31.13
CA ASP A 108 -1.86 23.33 32.12
C ASP A 108 -1.17 24.66 31.76
N ASN A 109 -0.12 24.62 30.94
CA ASN A 109 0.68 25.78 30.52
C ASN A 109 0.64 26.04 29.01
N GLU A 110 -0.31 25.46 28.26
CA GLU A 110 -0.42 25.73 26.83
C GLU A 110 -1.54 26.75 26.55
N SER A 111 -1.36 27.60 25.54
CA SER A 111 -2.44 28.48 25.10
C SER A 111 -3.49 27.69 24.30
N ILE A 112 -4.71 28.24 24.19
CA ILE A 112 -5.75 27.65 23.34
C ILE A 112 -5.28 27.54 21.88
N GLN A 113 -4.49 28.50 21.40
CA GLN A 113 -3.94 28.49 20.05
C GLN A 113 -2.91 27.37 19.86
N ASP A 114 -2.04 27.14 20.85
CA ASP A 114 -1.06 26.04 20.81
C ASP A 114 -1.75 24.68 20.85
N MET A 115 -2.77 24.54 21.70
CA MET A 115 -3.61 23.36 21.78
C MET A 115 -4.29 23.08 20.44
N HIS A 116 -4.92 24.09 19.84
CA HIS A 116 -5.60 23.96 18.55
C HIS A 116 -4.62 23.57 17.42
N THR A 117 -3.40 24.12 17.43
CA THR A 117 -2.35 23.79 16.47
C THR A 117 -1.93 22.32 16.60
N ARG A 118 -1.66 21.85 17.82
CA ARG A 118 -1.36 20.43 18.11
C ARG A 118 -2.49 19.52 17.64
N PHE A 119 -3.74 19.85 17.99
CA PHE A 119 -4.91 19.06 17.60
C PHE A 119 -5.03 18.99 16.07
N THR A 120 -4.91 20.12 15.38
CA THR A 120 -5.01 20.19 13.92
C THR A 120 -3.89 19.40 13.24
N SER A 121 -2.67 19.40 13.80
CA SER A 121 -1.56 18.59 13.30
C SER A 121 -1.92 17.10 13.27
N ILE A 122 -2.45 16.57 14.37
CA ILE A 122 -2.87 15.16 14.47
C ILE A 122 -3.94 14.83 13.43
N ILE A 123 -4.95 15.69 13.27
CA ILE A 123 -6.03 15.49 12.30
C ILE A 123 -5.51 15.53 10.87
N ASN A 124 -4.63 16.47 10.55
CA ASN A 124 -4.07 16.59 9.21
C ASN A 124 -3.20 15.39 8.85
N GLU A 125 -2.41 14.88 9.81
CA GLU A 125 -1.62 13.67 9.59
C GLU A 125 -2.50 12.45 9.38
N LEU A 126 -3.54 12.25 10.21
CA LEU A 126 -4.52 11.17 10.02
C LEU A 126 -5.19 11.26 8.64
N HIS A 127 -5.61 12.47 8.24
CA HIS A 127 -6.21 12.69 6.92
C HIS A 127 -5.22 12.38 5.78
N SER A 128 -3.94 12.74 5.92
CA SER A 128 -2.90 12.41 4.94
C SER A 128 -2.68 10.91 4.77
N LEU A 129 -3.00 10.13 5.81
CA LEU A 129 -2.91 8.66 5.80
C LEU A 129 -4.20 8.00 5.28
N GLY A 130 -5.25 8.78 5.01
CA GLY A 130 -6.54 8.30 4.50
C GLY A 130 -7.63 8.12 5.57
N GLU A 131 -7.36 8.51 6.82
CA GLU A 131 -8.35 8.45 7.90
C GLU A 131 -9.27 9.68 7.87
N ILE A 132 -10.58 9.45 7.82
CA ILE A 132 -11.58 10.51 7.77
C ILE A 132 -12.25 10.65 9.14
N ILE A 133 -12.00 11.76 9.82
CA ILE A 133 -12.68 12.11 11.06
C ILE A 133 -13.76 13.14 10.79
N HIS A 134 -15.03 12.76 10.97
CA HIS A 134 -16.15 13.65 10.75
C HIS A 134 -16.10 14.89 11.67
N ARG A 135 -16.45 16.05 11.10
CA ARG A 135 -16.40 17.36 11.77
C ARG A 135 -17.14 17.38 13.11
N ASN A 136 -18.28 16.71 13.21
CA ASN A 136 -19.05 16.61 14.46
C ASN A 136 -18.26 15.90 15.59
N LYS A 137 -17.45 14.88 15.26
CA LYS A 137 -16.57 14.17 16.21
C LYS A 137 -15.43 15.09 16.65
N LEU A 138 -14.85 15.87 15.73
CA LEU A 138 -13.83 16.87 16.04
C LEU A 138 -14.33 17.94 17.01
N VAL A 139 -15.48 18.57 16.71
CA VAL A 139 -16.06 19.62 17.56
C VAL A 139 -16.35 19.09 18.96
N ARG A 140 -17.00 17.93 19.07
CA ARG A 140 -17.26 17.30 20.37
C ARG A 140 -15.98 17.00 21.14
N LYS A 141 -14.90 16.62 20.45
CA LYS A 141 -13.61 16.34 21.09
C LYS A 141 -12.98 17.62 21.64
N VAL A 142 -12.94 18.70 20.85
CA VAL A 142 -12.42 20.01 21.29
C VAL A 142 -13.18 20.53 22.51
N LEU A 143 -14.51 20.47 22.49
CA LEU A 143 -15.34 20.93 23.61
C LEU A 143 -15.10 20.16 24.92
N ARG A 144 -14.64 18.90 24.87
CA ARG A 144 -14.32 18.11 26.07
C ARG A 144 -12.94 18.42 26.66
N VAL A 145 -12.01 18.92 25.85
CA VAL A 145 -10.62 19.12 26.25
C VAL A 145 -10.31 20.56 26.63
N LEU A 146 -11.21 21.49 26.31
CA LEU A 146 -11.12 22.86 26.76
C LEU A 146 -11.41 22.95 28.27
N PRO A 147 -10.72 23.84 29.00
CA PRO A 147 -11.05 24.13 30.39
C PRO A 147 -12.51 24.59 30.49
N SER A 148 -13.19 24.15 31.56
CA SER A 148 -14.47 24.74 31.93
C SER A 148 -14.31 26.26 32.05
N PRO A 149 -15.29 27.06 31.57
CA PRO A 149 -15.42 28.46 31.98
C PRO A 149 -15.43 28.60 33.51
#